data_AF-A0A7Z9SDA0-F1
#
_entry.id   AF-A0A7Z9SDA0-F1
#
_cell.length_a   1.000
_cell.length_b   1.000
_cell.length_c   1.000
_cell.angle_alpha   90.00
_cell.angle_beta   90.00
_cell.angle_gamma   90.00
#
_symmetry.space_group_name_H-M   'P 1'
#
loop_
_entity.id
_entity.type
_entity.pdbx_description
1 polymer ?
#
loop_
_entity_poly.entity_id
_entity_poly.type
_entity_poly.pdbx_seq_one_letter_code
_entity_poly.pdbx_strand_id
1 'polypeptide(L)'
;SIVTPEAWNAATQLDHVFTQVAYLITGSEIVFAFVIAAVAAALMSTVDTLINAVAAVVINDVYRPLVKDKDDKHYLKVAMIVSAGATAVGALSTIFFNNFPTLYEAHGFFHSTMTPPLVVAIFLGIFWKRYSTPAAFATFLGGAVFMWIGNKYPQIFISPFDHGIEFNPERPYTYIRALYNTLVCAGSGVIVGLLTTSPTEKKIEGLTVWSLDKAREFFKGSAPNDRPGESIKVKWDIKEGEEDIVCFSIGDMESMGADVGDLVYLADERKWLGGLKSIHSVYGEPHTEDTVVYITQSHADSGLFDKKRKLIAEKEL
;
A
#
# COMPACT_ATOMS: atom_id res chain seq x y z
N SER A 1 -38.76 -10.47 19.58
CA SER A 1 -37.67 -11.38 19.17
C SER A 1 -38.11 -12.02 17.87
N ILE A 2 -37.65 -11.51 16.73
CA ILE A 2 -38.16 -11.91 15.39
C ILE A 2 -37.01 -12.56 14.61
N VAL A 3 -36.41 -13.59 15.20
CA VAL A 3 -35.56 -14.52 14.45
C VAL A 3 -36.01 -15.92 14.85
N THR A 4 -37.12 -16.36 14.26
CA THR A 4 -37.48 -17.78 14.28
C THR A 4 -36.68 -18.48 13.17
N PRO A 5 -36.23 -19.73 13.37
CA PRO A 5 -35.50 -20.50 12.35
C PRO A 5 -36.23 -20.61 11.00
N GLU A 6 -37.55 -20.43 10.99
CA GLU A 6 -38.43 -20.50 9.83
C GLU A 6 -38.38 -19.26 8.93
N ALA A 7 -37.85 -18.12 9.41
CA ALA A 7 -37.71 -16.89 8.61
C ALA A 7 -36.52 -16.97 7.61
N TRP A 8 -35.71 -18.02 7.72
CA TRP A 8 -34.54 -18.25 6.87
C TRP A 8 -34.91 -19.02 5.60
N ASN A 9 -34.60 -18.45 4.44
CA ASN A 9 -34.72 -19.16 3.17
C ASN A 9 -33.41 -19.90 2.88
N ALA A 10 -33.41 -21.23 3.05
CA ALA A 10 -32.24 -22.07 2.76
C ALA A 10 -31.86 -22.11 1.27
N ALA A 11 -32.72 -21.61 0.37
CA ALA A 11 -32.44 -21.50 -1.07
C ALA A 11 -31.81 -20.16 -1.46
N THR A 12 -31.50 -19.28 -0.51
CA THR A 12 -30.84 -18.00 -0.81
C THR A 12 -29.46 -18.22 -1.42
N GLN A 13 -29.20 -17.50 -2.52
CA GLN A 13 -27.87 -17.50 -3.13
C GLN A 13 -26.83 -17.00 -2.13
N LEU A 14 -25.65 -17.64 -2.11
CA LEU A 14 -24.61 -17.40 -1.10
C LEU A 14 -24.23 -15.92 -0.98
N ASP A 15 -24.16 -15.20 -2.11
CA ASP A 15 -23.79 -13.79 -2.15
C ASP A 15 -24.88 -12.85 -1.58
N HIS A 16 -26.11 -13.33 -1.41
CA HIS A 16 -27.24 -12.55 -0.87
C HIS A 16 -27.48 -12.80 0.63
N VAL A 17 -26.68 -13.67 1.26
CA VAL A 17 -26.81 -14.00 2.69
C VAL A 17 -26.72 -12.76 3.56
N PHE A 18 -25.74 -11.87 3.28
CA PHE A 18 -25.56 -10.66 4.07
C PHE A 18 -26.80 -9.76 4.04
N THR A 19 -27.38 -9.50 2.86
CA THR A 19 -28.53 -8.60 2.72
C THR A 19 -29.77 -9.18 3.39
N GLN A 20 -29.99 -10.49 3.28
CA GLN A 20 -31.09 -11.16 3.96
C GLN A 20 -30.94 -11.14 5.48
N VAL A 21 -29.75 -11.45 6.01
CA VAL A 21 -29.48 -11.40 7.45
C VAL A 21 -29.63 -9.98 7.98
N ALA A 22 -29.09 -8.98 7.28
CA ALA A 22 -29.22 -7.58 7.65
C ALA A 22 -30.69 -7.15 7.70
N TYR A 23 -31.51 -7.58 6.74
CA TYR A 23 -32.95 -7.30 6.74
C TYR A 23 -33.66 -7.94 7.96
N LEU A 24 -33.37 -9.22 8.24
CA LEU A 24 -33.99 -9.95 9.35
C LEU A 24 -33.60 -9.38 10.73
N ILE A 25 -32.33 -9.01 10.92
CA ILE A 25 -31.82 -8.52 12.20
C ILE A 25 -32.27 -7.09 12.50
N THR A 26 -32.29 -6.22 11.48
CA THR A 26 -32.60 -4.81 11.68
C THR A 26 -34.06 -4.58 12.08
N GLY A 27 -34.99 -5.39 11.56
CA GLY A 27 -36.42 -5.37 11.92
C GLY A 27 -37.15 -4.04 11.63
N SER A 28 -36.45 -3.06 11.05
CA SER A 28 -36.92 -1.72 10.73
C SER A 28 -36.39 -1.34 9.35
N GLU A 29 -37.28 -0.93 8.45
CA GLU A 29 -36.91 -0.55 7.08
C GLU A 29 -35.93 0.63 7.06
N ILE A 30 -36.05 1.57 8.00
CA ILE A 30 -35.17 2.73 8.12
C ILE A 30 -33.74 2.30 8.49
N VAL A 31 -33.62 1.42 9.49
CA VAL A 31 -32.31 0.92 9.94
C VAL A 31 -31.67 0.06 8.87
N PHE A 32 -32.45 -0.79 8.19
CA PHE A 32 -31.98 -1.56 7.04
C PHE A 32 -31.45 -0.66 5.93
N ALA A 33 -32.20 0.36 5.52
CA ALA A 33 -31.80 1.31 4.49
C ALA A 33 -30.50 2.03 4.85
N PHE A 34 -30.35 2.44 6.13
CA PHE A 34 -29.12 3.05 6.62
C PHE A 34 -27.92 2.09 6.54
N VAL A 35 -28.10 0.82 6.90
CA VAL A 35 -27.05 -0.21 6.79
C VAL A 35 -26.63 -0.42 5.33
N ILE A 36 -27.58 -0.53 4.41
CA ILE A 36 -27.28 -0.68 2.98
C ILE A 36 -26.56 0.56 2.43
N ALA A 37 -26.98 1.76 2.84
CA ALA A 37 -26.28 3.00 2.47
C ALA A 37 -24.84 3.04 2.98
N ALA A 38 -24.59 2.60 4.22
CA ALA A 38 -23.25 2.53 4.79
C ALA A 38 -22.35 1.52 4.03
N VAL A 39 -22.88 0.36 3.66
CA VAL A 39 -22.16 -0.63 2.84
C VAL A 39 -21.87 -0.07 1.44
N ALA A 40 -22.83 0.60 0.81
CA ALA A 40 -22.62 1.24 -0.48
C ALA A 40 -21.53 2.33 -0.41
N ALA A 41 -21.53 3.16 0.64
CA ALA A 41 -20.50 4.17 0.87
C ALA A 41 -19.11 3.55 1.07
N ALA A 42 -19.00 2.46 1.85
CA ALA A 42 -17.75 1.74 2.04
C ALA A 42 -17.22 1.11 0.73
N LEU A 43 -18.12 0.56 -0.09
CA LEU A 43 -17.78 0.05 -1.42
C LEU A 43 -17.28 1.17 -2.34
N MET A 44 -17.97 2.32 -2.36
CA MET A 44 -17.54 3.48 -3.15
C MET A 44 -16.15 3.98 -2.73
N SER A 45 -15.87 4.03 -1.42
CA SER A 45 -14.54 4.43 -0.91
C SER A 45 -13.42 3.47 -1.36
N THR A 46 -13.71 2.16 -1.37
CA THR A 46 -12.74 1.15 -1.85
C THR A 46 -12.51 1.28 -3.35
N VAL A 47 -13.59 1.42 -4.13
CA VAL A 47 -13.53 1.57 -5.59
C VAL A 47 -12.76 2.83 -5.99
N ASP A 48 -13.02 3.96 -5.33
CA ASP A 48 -12.33 5.22 -5.58
C ASP A 48 -10.83 5.12 -5.31
N THR A 49 -10.46 4.51 -4.17
CA THR A 49 -9.05 4.26 -3.81
C THR A 49 -8.34 3.41 -4.87
N LEU A 50 -9.00 2.34 -5.36
CA LEU A 50 -8.43 1.45 -6.37
C LEU A 50 -8.32 2.11 -7.75
N ILE A 51 -9.32 2.89 -8.17
CA ILE A 51 -9.27 3.64 -9.44
C ILE A 51 -8.12 4.64 -9.41
N ASN A 52 -7.98 5.39 -8.31
CA ASN A 52 -6.88 6.33 -8.15
C ASN A 52 -5.51 5.63 -8.16
N ALA A 53 -5.40 4.48 -7.50
CA ALA A 53 -4.17 3.68 -7.52
C ALA A 53 -3.81 3.22 -8.94
N VAL A 54 -4.78 2.75 -9.73
CA VAL A 54 -4.56 2.37 -11.14
C VAL A 54 -4.09 3.57 -11.96
N ALA A 55 -4.73 4.73 -11.80
CA ALA A 55 -4.31 5.95 -12.49
C ALA A 55 -2.89 6.35 -12.11
N ALA A 56 -2.52 6.28 -10.82
CA ALA A 56 -1.17 6.58 -10.36
C ALA A 56 -0.13 5.63 -10.96
N VAL A 57 -0.40 4.31 -10.99
CA VAL A 57 0.48 3.31 -11.62
C VAL A 57 0.64 3.58 -13.11
N VAL A 58 -0.45 3.80 -13.84
CA VAL A 58 -0.37 4.08 -15.29
C VAL A 58 0.41 5.36 -15.56
N ILE A 59 0.21 6.41 -14.75
CA ILE A 59 0.91 7.67 -14.95
C ILE A 59 2.40 7.55 -14.61
N ASN A 60 2.74 6.97 -13.47
CA ASN A 60 4.12 6.96 -13.00
C ASN A 60 4.97 5.86 -13.63
N ASP A 61 4.39 4.70 -13.90
CA ASP A 61 5.14 3.53 -14.36
C ASP A 61 5.12 3.37 -15.88
N VAL A 62 4.11 3.93 -16.56
CA VAL A 62 3.93 3.78 -18.01
C VAL A 62 4.03 5.13 -18.72
N TYR A 63 3.16 6.10 -18.38
CA TYR A 63 3.02 7.32 -19.17
C TYR A 63 4.19 8.29 -19.00
N ARG A 64 4.60 8.60 -17.77
CA ARG A 64 5.70 9.53 -17.45
C ARG A 64 7.06 9.03 -17.94
N PRO A 65 7.41 7.72 -17.89
CA PRO A 65 8.62 7.20 -18.50
C PRO A 65 8.67 7.34 -20.03
N LEU A 66 7.51 7.23 -20.70
CA LEU A 66 7.39 7.34 -22.16
C LEU A 66 7.27 8.78 -22.66
N VAL A 67 6.53 9.62 -21.95
CA VAL A 67 6.27 11.04 -22.28
C VAL A 67 6.80 11.91 -21.16
N LYS A 68 7.96 12.52 -21.43
CA LYS A 68 8.70 13.36 -20.48
C LYS A 68 8.41 14.85 -20.70
N ASP A 69 8.82 15.65 -19.72
CA ASP A 69 8.87 17.11 -19.76
C ASP A 69 7.50 17.77 -20.05
N LYS A 70 6.44 17.23 -19.45
CA LYS A 70 5.13 17.85 -19.41
C LYS A 70 4.88 18.52 -18.07
N ASP A 71 4.01 19.52 -18.08
CA ASP A 71 3.55 20.17 -16.86
C ASP A 71 2.67 19.23 -16.03
N ASP A 72 2.61 19.44 -14.71
CA ASP A 72 1.82 18.59 -13.82
C ASP A 72 0.33 18.61 -14.14
N LYS A 73 -0.19 19.72 -14.67
CA LYS A 73 -1.59 19.83 -15.09
C LYS A 73 -1.89 18.93 -16.30
N HIS A 74 -0.93 18.70 -17.19
CA HIS A 74 -1.05 17.69 -18.24
C HIS A 74 -1.13 16.28 -17.65
N TYR A 75 -0.22 15.90 -16.75
CA TYR A 75 -0.25 14.58 -16.12
C TYR A 75 -1.54 14.34 -15.33
N LEU A 76 -2.04 15.35 -14.61
CA LEU A 76 -3.32 15.29 -13.91
C LEU A 76 -4.51 15.07 -14.86
N LYS A 77 -4.53 15.76 -16.01
CA LYS A 77 -5.57 15.55 -17.03
C LYS A 77 -5.56 14.13 -17.58
N VAL A 78 -4.37 13.60 -17.88
CA VAL A 78 -4.24 12.21 -18.36
C VAL A 78 -4.66 11.24 -17.25
N ALA A 79 -4.29 11.49 -16.00
CA ALA A 79 -4.71 10.68 -14.86
C ALA A 79 -6.24 10.59 -14.75
N MET A 80 -6.95 11.72 -14.87
CA MET A 80 -8.42 11.74 -14.85
C MET A 80 -9.03 10.92 -15.99
N ILE A 81 -8.44 10.96 -17.20
CA ILE A 81 -8.89 10.15 -18.34
C ILE A 81 -8.68 8.67 -18.06
N VAL A 82 -7.51 8.31 -17.52
CA VAL A 82 -7.21 6.93 -17.11
C VAL A 82 -8.18 6.45 -16.04
N SER A 83 -8.48 7.26 -15.02
CA SER A 83 -9.47 6.94 -14.00
C SER A 83 -10.84 6.66 -14.60
N ALA A 84 -11.34 7.52 -15.49
CA ALA A 84 -12.61 7.31 -16.19
C ALA A 84 -12.61 6.02 -17.02
N GLY A 85 -11.51 5.73 -17.71
CA GLY A 85 -11.32 4.47 -18.46
C GLY A 85 -11.30 3.25 -17.54
N ALA A 86 -10.57 3.32 -16.42
CA ALA A 86 -10.52 2.25 -15.43
C ALA A 86 -11.89 1.96 -14.82
N THR A 87 -12.70 3.00 -14.54
CA THR A 87 -14.10 2.85 -14.11
C THR A 87 -14.93 2.11 -15.15
N ALA A 88 -14.83 2.49 -16.42
CA ALA A 88 -15.56 1.82 -17.50
C ALA A 88 -15.14 0.36 -17.64
N VAL A 89 -13.83 0.06 -17.63
CA VAL A 89 -13.30 -1.31 -17.70
C VAL A 89 -13.73 -2.13 -16.49
N GLY A 90 -13.69 -1.56 -15.28
CA GLY A 90 -14.14 -2.21 -14.05
C GLY A 90 -15.64 -2.58 -14.12
N ALA A 91 -16.48 -1.65 -14.57
CA ALA A 91 -17.90 -1.91 -14.77
C ALA A 91 -18.15 -3.00 -15.84
N LEU A 92 -17.43 -2.97 -16.96
CA LEU A 92 -17.53 -3.98 -18.02
C LEU A 92 -17.03 -5.36 -17.57
N SER A 93 -16.08 -5.41 -16.63
CA SER A 93 -15.52 -6.66 -16.10
C SER A 93 -16.56 -7.50 -15.37
N THR A 94 -17.69 -6.91 -14.92
CA THR A 94 -18.81 -7.65 -14.34
C THR A 94 -19.36 -8.74 -15.27
N ILE A 95 -19.33 -8.52 -16.60
CA ILE A 95 -19.76 -9.50 -17.60
C ILE A 95 -18.91 -10.78 -17.51
N PHE A 96 -17.60 -10.63 -17.28
CA PHE A 96 -16.69 -11.76 -17.11
C PHE A 96 -16.90 -12.44 -15.76
N PHE A 97 -17.01 -11.66 -14.67
CA PHE A 97 -17.14 -12.21 -13.32
C PHE A 97 -18.48 -12.90 -13.05
N ASN A 98 -19.54 -12.57 -13.78
CA ASN A 98 -20.83 -13.28 -13.72
C ASN A 98 -20.75 -14.76 -14.15
N ASN A 99 -19.64 -15.20 -14.73
CA ASN A 99 -19.42 -16.62 -15.04
C ASN A 99 -18.93 -17.44 -13.83
N PHE A 100 -18.55 -16.79 -12.72
CA PHE A 100 -18.18 -17.48 -11.50
C PHE A 100 -19.42 -17.83 -10.67
N PRO A 101 -19.45 -18.99 -9.99
CA PRO A 101 -20.59 -19.38 -9.17
C PRO A 101 -20.86 -18.47 -7.97
N THR A 102 -19.80 -17.88 -7.40
CA THR A 102 -19.88 -16.90 -6.31
C THR A 102 -18.78 -15.85 -6.45
N LEU A 103 -19.01 -14.67 -5.87
CA LEU A 103 -17.99 -13.61 -5.75
C LEU A 103 -16.74 -14.10 -5.01
N TYR A 104 -16.92 -14.96 -4.00
CA TYR A 104 -15.80 -15.50 -3.22
C TYR A 104 -14.88 -16.39 -4.07
N GLU A 105 -15.43 -17.15 -5.01
CA GLU A 105 -14.63 -18.00 -5.91
C GLU A 105 -13.91 -17.20 -6.99
N ALA A 106 -14.56 -16.18 -7.54
CA ALA A 106 -13.90 -15.22 -8.42
C ALA A 106 -12.69 -14.58 -7.72
N HIS A 107 -12.87 -14.14 -6.48
CA HIS A 107 -11.82 -13.56 -5.65
C HIS A 107 -10.68 -14.58 -5.40
N GLY A 108 -11.02 -15.79 -4.97
CA GLY A 108 -10.04 -16.86 -4.74
C GLY A 108 -9.25 -17.25 -6.00
N PHE A 109 -9.91 -17.33 -7.15
CA PHE A 109 -9.24 -17.58 -8.44
C PHE A 109 -8.25 -16.46 -8.80
N PHE A 110 -8.67 -15.20 -8.69
CA PHE A 110 -7.83 -14.06 -9.03
C PHE A 110 -6.61 -13.99 -8.12
N HIS A 111 -6.82 -14.05 -6.80
CA HIS A 111 -5.74 -13.99 -5.82
C HIS A 111 -4.81 -15.20 -5.89
N SER A 112 -5.33 -16.41 -6.08
CA SER A 112 -4.48 -17.59 -6.23
C SER A 112 -3.61 -17.54 -7.48
N THR A 113 -3.97 -16.77 -8.51
CA THR A 113 -3.22 -16.68 -9.77
C THR A 113 -2.27 -15.48 -9.82
N MET A 114 -2.74 -14.29 -9.41
CA MET A 114 -2.00 -13.03 -9.59
C MET A 114 -1.11 -12.66 -8.40
N THR A 115 -1.54 -12.97 -7.18
CA THR A 115 -0.79 -12.60 -5.97
C THR A 115 0.53 -13.37 -5.80
N PRO A 116 0.63 -14.69 -6.10
CA PRO A 116 1.86 -15.44 -5.90
C PRO A 116 3.10 -14.89 -6.59
N PRO A 117 3.11 -14.62 -7.92
CA PRO A 117 4.32 -14.11 -8.56
C PRO A 117 4.72 -12.72 -8.03
N LEU A 118 3.74 -11.86 -7.67
CA LEU A 118 4.01 -10.54 -7.10
C LEU A 118 4.66 -10.63 -5.71
N VAL A 119 4.07 -11.42 -4.81
CA VAL A 119 4.61 -11.60 -3.45
C VAL A 119 5.99 -12.22 -3.49
N VAL A 120 6.19 -13.26 -4.30
CA VAL A 120 7.49 -13.89 -4.48
C VAL A 120 8.52 -12.89 -5.01
N ALA A 121 8.17 -12.10 -6.02
CA ALA A 121 9.10 -11.14 -6.61
C ALA A 121 9.49 -10.02 -5.63
N ILE A 122 8.53 -9.48 -4.87
CA ILE A 122 8.79 -8.48 -3.84
C ILE A 122 9.66 -9.10 -2.73
N PHE A 123 9.27 -10.27 -2.22
CA PHE A 123 9.96 -10.89 -1.09
C PHE A 123 11.40 -11.30 -1.46
N LEU A 124 11.60 -11.96 -2.61
CA LEU A 124 12.94 -12.29 -3.07
C LEU A 124 13.75 -11.04 -3.45
N GLY A 125 13.12 -10.02 -4.02
CA GLY A 125 13.78 -8.75 -4.31
C GLY A 125 14.31 -8.04 -3.07
N ILE A 126 13.54 -8.06 -1.97
CA ILE A 126 13.91 -7.42 -0.70
C ILE A 126 14.95 -8.26 0.06
N PHE A 127 14.75 -9.57 0.17
CA PHE A 127 15.51 -10.43 1.08
C PHE A 127 16.67 -11.19 0.43
N TRP A 128 16.69 -11.34 -0.89
CA TRP A 128 17.71 -12.13 -1.59
C TRP A 128 18.55 -11.29 -2.56
N LYS A 129 19.77 -10.92 -2.15
CA LYS A 129 20.72 -10.09 -2.93
C LYS A 129 20.99 -10.59 -4.36
N ARG A 130 20.84 -11.89 -4.60
CA ARG A 130 21.07 -12.52 -5.91
C ARG A 130 19.87 -12.41 -6.85
N TYR A 131 18.72 -11.96 -6.36
CA TYR A 131 17.51 -11.86 -7.18
C TYR A 131 17.71 -10.85 -8.31
N SER A 132 17.82 -11.38 -9.53
CA SER A 132 18.18 -10.64 -10.74
C SER A 132 16.95 -10.36 -11.61
N THR A 133 17.07 -9.45 -12.57
CA THR A 133 15.99 -9.19 -13.54
C THR A 133 15.54 -10.45 -14.29
N PRO A 134 16.44 -11.35 -14.79
CA PRO A 134 16.02 -12.64 -15.34
C PRO A 134 15.28 -13.54 -14.34
N ALA A 135 15.69 -13.55 -13.07
CA ALA A 135 14.97 -14.30 -12.03
C ALA A 135 13.55 -13.75 -11.83
N ALA A 136 13.37 -12.43 -11.86
CA ALA A 136 12.04 -11.81 -11.83
C ALA A 136 11.18 -12.22 -13.02
N PHE A 137 11.70 -12.16 -14.25
CA PHE A 137 10.97 -12.66 -15.42
C PHE A 137 10.61 -14.15 -15.29
N ALA A 138 11.50 -14.97 -14.74
CA ALA A 138 11.24 -16.38 -14.50
C ALA A 138 10.15 -16.62 -13.45
N THR A 139 10.11 -15.83 -12.38
CA THR A 139 9.04 -15.86 -11.38
C THR A 139 7.67 -15.61 -12.01
N PHE A 140 7.56 -14.59 -12.88
CA PHE A 140 6.29 -14.26 -13.54
C PHE A 140 5.95 -15.22 -14.69
N LEU A 141 6.82 -15.34 -15.69
CA LEU A 141 6.53 -16.09 -16.91
C LEU A 141 6.70 -17.60 -16.72
N GLY A 142 7.81 -18.02 -16.12
CA GLY A 142 8.04 -19.42 -15.79
C GLY A 142 7.02 -19.92 -14.77
N GLY A 143 6.76 -19.12 -13.73
CA GLY A 143 5.67 -19.37 -12.78
C GLY A 143 4.32 -19.52 -13.49
N ALA A 144 3.94 -18.60 -14.38
CA ALA A 144 2.68 -18.70 -15.13
C ALA A 144 2.56 -20.00 -15.95
N VAL A 145 3.63 -20.45 -16.58
CA VAL A 145 3.65 -21.73 -17.31
C VAL A 145 3.40 -22.90 -16.36
N PHE A 146 4.09 -22.97 -15.21
CA PHE A 146 3.89 -24.05 -14.24
C PHE A 146 2.54 -23.99 -13.52
N MET A 147 2.00 -22.79 -13.28
CA MET A 147 0.64 -22.59 -12.78
C MET A 147 -0.39 -23.12 -13.77
N TRP A 148 -0.21 -22.85 -15.07
CA TRP A 148 -1.08 -23.38 -16.12
C TRP A 148 -1.01 -24.91 -16.22
N ILE A 149 0.20 -25.49 -16.15
CA ILE A 149 0.39 -26.94 -16.12
C ILE A 149 -0.30 -27.56 -14.88
N GLY A 150 -0.14 -26.94 -13.71
CA GLY A 150 -0.79 -27.41 -12.48
C GLY A 150 -2.31 -27.35 -12.54
N ASN A 151 -2.87 -26.31 -13.17
CA ASN A 151 -4.31 -26.22 -13.42
C ASN A 151 -4.81 -27.31 -14.40
N LYS A 152 -4.01 -27.68 -15.40
CA LYS A 152 -4.36 -28.73 -16.35
C LYS A 152 -4.27 -30.14 -15.75
N TYR A 153 -3.34 -30.37 -14.84
CA TYR A 153 -3.13 -31.67 -14.18
C TYR A 153 -3.13 -31.54 -12.64
N PRO A 154 -4.27 -31.14 -12.04
CA PRO A 154 -4.34 -30.80 -10.62
C PRO A 154 -4.07 -31.99 -9.70
N GLN A 155 -4.47 -33.20 -10.09
CA GLN A 155 -4.23 -34.40 -9.29
C GLN A 155 -2.75 -34.81 -9.22
N ILE A 156 -1.93 -34.39 -10.19
CA ILE A 156 -0.50 -34.72 -10.21
C ILE A 156 0.29 -33.65 -9.45
N PHE A 157 0.02 -32.37 -9.75
CA PHE A 157 0.85 -31.28 -9.26
C PHE A 157 0.32 -30.60 -7.99
N ILE A 158 -1.00 -30.54 -7.81
CA ILE A 158 -1.62 -29.84 -6.67
C ILE A 158 -1.99 -30.82 -5.55
N SER A 159 -2.40 -32.06 -5.87
CA SER A 159 -2.72 -33.09 -4.86
C SER A 159 -1.61 -33.33 -3.82
N PRO A 160 -0.30 -33.31 -4.14
CA PRO A 160 0.73 -33.45 -3.11
C PRO A 160 0.67 -32.39 -2.01
N PHE A 161 0.00 -31.26 -2.27
CA PHE A 161 -0.22 -30.18 -1.33
C PHE A 161 -1.62 -30.18 -0.73
N ASP A 162 -2.50 -31.14 -1.03
CA ASP A 162 -3.92 -31.05 -0.68
C ASP A 162 -4.22 -31.08 0.82
N HIS A 163 -3.29 -31.50 1.68
CA HIS A 163 -3.41 -31.52 3.14
C HIS A 163 -4.78 -32.05 3.63
N GLY A 164 -5.32 -33.06 2.94
CA GLY A 164 -6.62 -33.68 3.28
C GLY A 164 -7.85 -33.01 2.66
N ILE A 165 -7.67 -32.08 1.73
CA ILE A 165 -8.77 -31.51 0.93
C ILE A 165 -9.15 -32.52 -0.17
N GLU A 166 -10.42 -32.92 -0.20
CA GLU A 166 -10.93 -33.81 -1.24
C GLU A 166 -10.96 -33.14 -2.61
N PHE A 167 -10.65 -33.91 -3.65
CA PHE A 167 -10.71 -33.44 -5.02
C PHE A 167 -12.16 -33.19 -5.45
N ASN A 168 -12.49 -31.93 -5.76
CA ASN A 168 -13.75 -31.57 -6.40
C ASN A 168 -13.52 -31.38 -7.92
N PRO A 169 -14.15 -32.19 -8.80
CA PRO A 169 -14.01 -32.06 -10.26
C PRO A 169 -14.45 -30.71 -10.81
N GLU A 170 -15.43 -30.05 -10.19
CA GLU A 170 -15.92 -28.74 -10.60
C GLU A 170 -15.02 -27.60 -10.09
N ARG A 171 -14.30 -27.84 -8.99
CA ARG A 171 -13.49 -26.85 -8.26
C ARG A 171 -12.20 -27.47 -7.71
N PRO A 172 -11.25 -27.83 -8.59
CA PRO A 172 -10.08 -28.60 -8.20
C PRO A 172 -9.17 -27.74 -7.30
N TYR A 173 -9.11 -28.10 -6.01
CA TYR A 173 -8.15 -27.58 -5.05
C TYR A 173 -8.10 -26.04 -4.96
N THR A 174 -9.26 -25.38 -5.07
CA THR A 174 -9.39 -23.91 -5.23
C THR A 174 -8.47 -23.09 -4.32
N TYR A 175 -8.39 -23.41 -3.03
CA TYR A 175 -7.60 -22.62 -2.07
C TYR A 175 -6.13 -23.05 -2.01
N ILE A 176 -5.89 -24.36 -1.91
CA ILE A 176 -4.54 -24.90 -1.74
C ILE A 176 -3.68 -24.74 -2.99
N ARG A 177 -4.31 -24.53 -4.15
CA ARG A 177 -3.65 -24.10 -5.38
C ARG A 177 -2.81 -22.83 -5.22
N ALA A 178 -3.18 -21.89 -4.35
CA ALA A 178 -2.37 -20.69 -4.11
C ALA A 178 -0.99 -21.02 -3.53
N LEU A 179 -0.91 -22.04 -2.67
CA LEU A 179 0.36 -22.53 -2.12
C LEU A 179 1.23 -23.14 -3.22
N TYR A 180 0.67 -24.05 -4.02
CA TYR A 180 1.36 -24.61 -5.18
C TYR A 180 1.86 -23.50 -6.13
N ASN A 181 0.99 -22.56 -6.49
CA ASN A 181 1.32 -21.44 -7.38
C ASN A 181 2.47 -20.59 -6.81
N THR A 182 2.49 -20.34 -5.51
CA THR A 182 3.59 -19.64 -4.83
C THR A 182 4.90 -20.41 -4.93
N LEU A 183 4.87 -21.72 -4.70
CA LEU A 183 6.06 -22.56 -4.75
C LEU A 183 6.64 -22.67 -6.16
N VAL A 184 5.81 -22.77 -7.21
CA VAL A 184 6.33 -22.84 -8.59
C VAL A 184 6.85 -21.49 -9.07
N CYS A 185 6.22 -20.37 -8.68
CA CYS A 185 6.75 -19.04 -8.94
C CYS A 185 8.10 -18.84 -8.24
N ALA A 186 8.19 -19.18 -6.95
CA ALA A 186 9.43 -19.10 -6.17
C ALA A 186 10.51 -20.03 -6.71
N GLY A 187 10.17 -21.29 -7.00
CA GLY A 187 11.10 -22.27 -7.56
C GLY A 187 11.67 -21.81 -8.90
N SER A 188 10.81 -21.33 -9.82
CA SER A 188 11.24 -20.79 -11.11
C SER A 188 12.21 -19.62 -10.93
N GLY A 189 11.86 -18.63 -10.10
CA GLY A 189 12.71 -17.49 -9.79
C GLY A 189 14.04 -17.87 -9.15
N VAL A 190 14.02 -18.78 -8.18
CA VAL A 190 15.22 -19.26 -7.47
C VAL A 190 16.14 -20.04 -8.39
N ILE A 191 15.61 -20.97 -9.19
CA ILE A 191 16.40 -21.76 -10.15
C ILE A 191 17.10 -20.82 -11.13
N VAL A 192 16.36 -19.89 -11.76
CA VAL A 192 16.96 -18.95 -12.71
C VAL A 192 17.91 -17.98 -12.01
N GLY A 193 17.61 -17.52 -10.80
CA GLY A 193 18.52 -16.68 -10.00
C GLY A 193 19.84 -17.37 -9.66
N LEU A 194 19.81 -18.69 -9.39
CA LEU A 194 21.01 -19.49 -9.14
C LEU A 194 21.81 -19.78 -10.42
N LEU A 195 21.12 -19.97 -11.55
CA LEU A 195 21.76 -20.23 -12.85
C LEU A 195 22.30 -18.96 -13.52
N THR A 196 21.76 -17.79 -13.16
CA THR A 196 22.17 -16.49 -13.73
C THR A 196 23.21 -15.79 -12.86
N THR A 197 23.90 -14.82 -13.47
CA THR A 197 24.88 -13.98 -12.80
C THR A 197 24.17 -13.09 -11.77
N SER A 198 24.74 -13.04 -10.56
CA SER A 198 24.26 -12.13 -9.51
C SER A 198 24.34 -10.68 -9.97
N PRO A 199 23.36 -9.82 -9.61
CA PRO A 199 23.46 -8.39 -9.82
C PRO A 199 24.70 -7.82 -9.11
N THR A 200 25.29 -6.77 -9.67
CA THR A 200 26.36 -5.99 -9.03
C THR A 200 25.82 -5.28 -7.79
N GLU A 201 26.59 -5.20 -6.71
CA GLU A 201 26.16 -4.57 -5.45
C GLU A 201 25.62 -3.15 -5.65
N LYS A 202 26.26 -2.34 -6.50
CA LYS A 202 25.81 -0.98 -6.84
C LYS A 202 24.38 -0.91 -7.40
N LYS A 203 23.88 -1.96 -8.05
CA LYS A 203 22.51 -1.99 -8.61
C LYS A 203 21.44 -2.32 -7.56
N ILE A 204 21.84 -2.93 -6.44
CA ILE A 204 20.93 -3.40 -5.38
C ILE A 204 21.10 -2.62 -4.07
N GLU A 205 22.05 -1.70 -4.04
CA GLU A 205 22.31 -0.79 -2.92
C GLU A 205 21.07 0.07 -2.65
N GLY A 206 20.62 0.09 -1.39
CA GLY A 206 19.40 0.78 -0.97
C GLY A 206 18.09 0.07 -1.34
N LEU A 207 18.12 -1.06 -2.05
CA LEU A 207 16.91 -1.79 -2.48
C LEU A 207 16.62 -3.06 -1.66
N THR A 208 17.61 -3.55 -0.92
CA THR A 208 17.49 -4.77 -0.10
C THR A 208 17.58 -4.46 1.39
N VAL A 209 17.05 -5.34 2.25
CA VAL A 209 17.17 -5.20 3.73
C VAL A 209 18.61 -5.17 4.22
N TRP A 210 19.55 -5.62 3.40
CA TRP A 210 20.96 -5.69 3.73
C TRP A 210 21.72 -4.39 3.48
N SER A 211 21.06 -3.38 2.91
CA SER A 211 21.62 -2.07 2.57
C SER A 211 20.68 -0.95 3.01
N LEU A 212 20.00 -1.14 4.16
CA LEU A 212 19.05 -0.18 4.70
C LEU A 212 19.70 1.16 5.03
N ASP A 213 20.93 1.16 5.54
CA ASP A 213 21.66 2.41 5.83
C ASP A 213 21.84 3.26 4.58
N LYS A 214 22.10 2.61 3.43
CA LYS A 214 22.17 3.28 2.13
C LYS A 214 20.82 3.73 1.62
N ALA A 215 19.75 2.97 1.87
CA ALA A 215 18.39 3.41 1.57
C ALA A 215 18.04 4.69 2.35
N ARG A 216 18.40 4.74 3.64
CA ARG A 216 18.22 5.90 4.51
C ARG A 216 19.06 7.09 4.05
N GLU A 217 20.31 6.86 3.66
CA GLU A 217 21.20 7.88 3.10
C GLU A 217 20.64 8.45 1.79
N PHE A 218 20.12 7.62 0.88
CA PHE A 218 19.48 8.09 -0.36
C PHE A 218 18.18 8.83 -0.10
N PHE A 219 17.39 8.41 0.89
CA PHE A 219 16.15 9.09 1.27
C PHE A 219 16.44 10.47 1.88
N LYS A 220 17.42 10.56 2.78
CA LYS A 220 17.82 11.80 3.44
C LYS A 220 18.65 12.72 2.54
N GLY A 221 19.43 12.16 1.62
CA GLY A 221 20.44 12.86 0.82
C GLY A 221 21.78 13.07 1.54
N SER A 222 21.89 12.65 2.79
CA SER A 222 23.07 12.76 3.66
C SER A 222 23.16 11.58 4.63
N ALA A 223 24.23 11.52 5.43
CA ALA A 223 24.38 10.46 6.43
C ALA A 223 23.23 10.51 7.47
N PRO A 224 22.55 9.38 7.75
CA PRO A 224 21.51 9.33 8.77
C PRO A 224 22.06 9.69 10.16
N ASN A 225 21.27 10.40 10.96
CA ASN A 225 21.62 10.80 12.31
C ASN A 225 20.90 9.94 13.35
N ASP A 226 21.57 8.88 13.82
CA ASP A 226 21.02 7.92 14.78
C ASP A 226 21.19 8.34 16.26
N ARG A 227 21.61 9.58 16.54
CA ARG A 227 21.68 10.07 17.92
C ARG A 227 20.31 9.96 18.61
N PRO A 228 20.19 9.33 19.78
CA PRO A 228 18.93 9.30 20.50
C PRO A 228 18.54 10.71 20.94
N GLY A 229 17.25 11.00 20.91
CA GLY A 229 16.68 12.27 21.35
C GLY A 229 15.23 12.11 21.77
N GLU A 230 14.69 13.13 22.42
CA GLU A 230 13.30 13.13 22.90
C GLU A 230 12.42 14.06 22.05
N SER A 231 11.16 13.69 21.85
CA SER A 231 10.18 14.59 21.23
C SER A 231 9.86 15.75 22.19
N ILE A 232 9.91 16.98 21.69
CA ILE A 232 9.70 18.18 22.50
C ILE A 232 8.42 18.90 22.12
N LYS A 233 7.89 19.71 23.05
CA LYS A 233 6.73 20.58 22.80
C LYS A 233 7.16 22.02 22.61
N VAL A 234 7.00 22.51 21.40
CA VAL A 234 7.44 23.85 20.99
C VAL A 234 6.25 24.77 20.72
N LYS A 235 6.41 26.05 21.08
CA LYS A 235 5.62 27.12 20.47
C LYS A 235 6.19 27.38 19.08
N TRP A 236 5.40 27.95 18.19
CA TRP A 236 5.86 28.25 16.85
C TRP A 236 5.58 29.70 16.50
N ASP A 237 6.48 30.30 15.73
CA ASP A 237 6.27 31.62 15.14
C ASP A 237 6.69 31.63 13.66
N ILE A 238 6.21 32.63 12.93
CA ILE A 238 6.41 32.72 11.49
C ILE A 238 7.62 33.57 11.20
N LYS A 239 8.56 33.03 10.42
CA LYS A 239 9.73 33.74 9.93
C LYS A 239 9.87 33.55 8.42
N GLU A 240 10.24 34.60 7.70
CA GLU A 240 10.60 34.47 6.30
C GLU A 240 11.89 33.65 6.16
N GLY A 241 11.87 32.70 5.24
CA GLY A 241 12.95 31.72 5.03
C GLY A 241 12.64 30.81 3.86
N GLU A 242 13.51 29.82 3.66
CA GLU A 242 13.33 28.78 2.64
C GLU A 242 12.13 27.89 2.98
N GLU A 243 11.39 27.45 1.96
CA GLU A 243 10.09 26.81 2.15
C GLU A 243 10.16 25.52 2.97
N ASP A 244 11.26 24.76 2.89
CA ASP A 244 11.41 23.42 3.49
C ASP A 244 12.27 23.40 4.76
N ILE A 245 12.60 24.57 5.32
CA ILE A 245 13.48 24.69 6.48
C ILE A 245 12.73 25.21 7.70
N VAL A 246 12.97 24.59 8.86
CA VAL A 246 12.53 25.09 10.17
C VAL A 246 13.71 25.26 11.11
N CYS A 247 13.67 26.32 11.91
CA CYS A 247 14.77 26.65 12.82
C CYS A 247 14.32 26.41 14.27
N PHE A 248 15.10 25.63 15.00
CA PHE A 248 14.91 25.35 16.42
C PHE A 248 16.01 26.01 17.26
N SER A 249 15.82 26.09 18.57
CA SER A 249 16.87 26.55 19.45
C SER A 249 18.02 25.54 19.56
N ILE A 250 19.20 26.01 19.95
CA ILE A 250 20.36 25.14 20.24
C ILE A 250 19.98 24.08 21.30
N GLY A 251 19.29 24.48 22.37
CA GLY A 251 18.89 23.57 23.45
C GLY A 251 17.84 22.53 23.00
N ASP A 252 16.91 22.94 22.14
CA ASP A 252 15.91 22.04 21.57
C ASP A 252 16.54 21.01 20.63
N MET A 253 17.47 21.44 19.77
CA MET A 253 18.20 20.54 18.86
C MET A 253 19.08 19.55 19.63
N GLU A 254 19.76 20.01 20.70
CA GLU A 254 20.52 19.11 21.58
C GLU A 254 19.61 18.06 22.25
N SER A 255 18.45 18.47 22.75
CA SER A 255 17.47 17.58 23.39
C SER A 255 16.88 16.54 22.42
N MET A 256 16.64 16.95 21.17
CA MET A 256 16.16 16.07 20.10
C MET A 256 17.28 15.24 19.45
N GLY A 257 18.54 15.48 19.81
CA GLY A 257 19.67 14.82 19.17
C GLY A 257 19.77 15.14 17.67
N ALA A 258 19.34 16.34 17.27
CA ALA A 258 19.22 16.76 15.87
C ALA A 258 20.38 17.67 15.45
N ASP A 259 20.74 17.58 14.17
CA ASP A 259 21.75 18.40 13.52
C ASP A 259 21.14 19.12 12.30
N VAL A 260 21.82 20.17 11.81
CA VAL A 260 21.38 20.91 10.62
C VAL A 260 21.35 19.96 9.41
N GLY A 261 20.23 19.94 8.68
CA GLY A 261 20.00 19.02 7.56
C GLY A 261 19.32 17.70 7.92
N ASP A 262 19.05 17.44 9.20
CA ASP A 262 18.21 16.31 9.63
C ASP A 262 16.73 16.54 9.26
N LEU A 263 15.95 15.46 9.23
CA LEU A 263 14.51 15.53 8.97
C LEU A 263 13.73 15.67 10.28
N VAL A 264 12.71 16.52 10.27
CA VAL A 264 11.82 16.78 11.40
C VAL A 264 10.37 16.58 11.02
N TYR A 265 9.65 15.91 11.92
CA TYR A 265 8.21 15.81 11.90
C TYR A 265 7.61 16.77 12.93
N LEU A 266 6.75 17.68 12.46
CA LEU A 266 6.04 18.65 13.28
C LEU A 266 4.54 18.35 13.25
N ALA A 267 3.94 18.14 14.42
CA ALA A 267 2.53 17.79 14.54
C ALA A 267 1.80 18.59 15.62
N ASP A 268 0.48 18.78 15.47
CA ASP A 268 -0.36 19.38 16.52
C ASP A 268 -0.28 18.55 17.82
N GLU A 269 -0.21 19.22 18.98
CA GLU A 269 -0.12 18.56 20.29
C GLU A 269 -1.28 17.59 20.57
N ARG A 270 -2.44 17.78 19.94
CA ARG A 270 -3.61 16.90 20.11
C ARG A 270 -3.40 15.59 19.36
N LYS A 271 -3.27 14.49 20.11
CA LYS A 271 -3.03 13.14 19.57
C LYS A 271 -4.01 12.70 18.45
N TRP A 272 -5.26 13.14 18.47
CA TRP A 272 -6.25 12.79 17.43
C TRP A 272 -6.16 13.65 16.16
N LEU A 273 -5.36 14.73 16.17
CA LEU A 273 -5.09 15.59 15.02
C LEU A 273 -3.65 15.48 14.53
N GLY A 274 -2.75 14.85 15.29
CA GLY A 274 -1.32 14.77 14.98
C GLY A 274 -1.03 14.30 13.55
N GLY A 275 -1.75 13.31 13.02
CA GLY A 275 -1.57 12.89 11.62
C GLY A 275 -2.26 13.78 10.57
N LEU A 276 -3.30 14.54 10.94
CA LEU A 276 -4.07 15.39 10.02
C LEU A 276 -3.52 16.82 9.95
N LYS A 277 -2.85 17.26 11.01
CA LYS A 277 -2.24 18.58 11.17
C LYS A 277 -0.77 18.37 11.49
N SER A 278 -0.01 18.04 10.45
CA SER A 278 1.42 17.83 10.54
C SER A 278 2.12 18.18 9.25
N ILE A 279 3.44 18.35 9.35
CA ILE A 279 4.34 18.56 8.23
C ILE A 279 5.63 17.77 8.47
N HIS A 280 6.30 17.41 7.38
CA HIS A 280 7.71 17.01 7.38
C HIS A 280 8.53 18.19 6.86
N SER A 281 9.70 18.42 7.46
CA SER A 281 10.58 19.54 7.11
C SER A 281 12.03 19.19 7.43
N VAL A 282 12.95 20.14 7.24
CA VAL A 282 14.39 19.98 7.47
C VAL A 282 14.85 20.94 8.58
N TYR A 283 15.72 20.46 9.48
CA TYR A 283 16.36 21.30 10.48
C TYR A 283 17.32 22.31 9.81
N GLY A 284 17.06 23.59 10.03
CA GLY A 284 17.91 24.70 9.62
C GLY A 284 18.89 25.17 10.69
N GLU A 285 19.49 26.34 10.45
CA GLU A 285 20.40 26.97 11.40
C GLU A 285 19.71 27.24 12.76
N PRO A 286 20.36 26.91 13.89
CA PRO A 286 19.76 27.06 15.20
C PRO A 286 19.69 28.51 15.66
N HIS A 287 18.78 28.79 16.58
CA HIS A 287 18.68 30.08 17.27
C HIS A 287 18.78 29.93 18.81
N THR A 288 18.63 31.02 19.55
CA THR A 288 18.85 31.06 21.00
C THR A 288 17.58 31.12 21.83
N GLU A 289 16.40 30.97 21.22
CA GLU A 289 15.11 31.08 21.92
C GLU A 289 14.53 29.69 22.19
N ASP A 290 14.79 29.15 23.39
CA ASP A 290 14.34 27.81 23.76
C ASP A 290 12.81 27.65 23.68
N THR A 291 12.36 26.46 23.25
CA THR A 291 10.95 26.06 23.12
C THR A 291 10.15 26.84 22.07
N VAL A 292 10.84 27.49 21.14
CA VAL A 292 10.25 28.17 19.98
C VAL A 292 10.82 27.55 18.71
N VAL A 293 9.95 27.22 17.76
CA VAL A 293 10.34 26.86 16.39
C VAL A 293 9.91 27.96 15.43
N TYR A 294 10.82 28.39 14.55
CA TYR A 294 10.46 29.26 13.44
C TYR A 294 10.10 28.43 12.21
N ILE A 295 8.90 28.66 11.69
CA ILE A 295 8.39 28.02 10.49
C ILE A 295 7.99 29.08 9.46
N THR A 296 7.85 28.68 8.20
CA THR A 296 7.38 29.57 7.13
C THR A 296 5.84 29.66 7.13
N GLN A 297 5.30 30.64 6.40
CA GLN A 297 3.84 30.71 6.19
C GLN A 297 3.33 29.46 5.44
N SER A 298 4.11 28.95 4.47
CA SER A 298 3.78 27.73 3.73
C SER A 298 3.66 26.51 4.65
N HIS A 299 4.58 26.35 5.61
CA HIS A 299 4.50 25.32 6.64
C HIS A 299 3.23 25.42 7.49
N ALA A 300 2.88 26.63 7.94
CA ALA A 300 1.70 26.86 8.76
C ALA A 300 0.40 26.53 8.02
N ASP A 301 0.32 26.88 6.73
CA ASP A 301 -0.83 26.64 5.88
C ASP A 301 -0.95 25.15 5.52
N SER A 302 0.16 24.50 5.18
CA SER A 302 0.23 23.06 4.88
C SER A 302 -0.15 22.20 6.09
N GLY A 303 0.37 22.54 7.27
CA GLY A 303 0.06 21.84 8.53
C GLY A 303 -1.29 22.25 9.15
N LEU A 304 -1.96 23.27 8.62
CA LEU A 304 -3.18 23.88 9.18
C LEU A 304 -3.04 24.20 10.68
N PHE A 305 -1.88 24.73 11.07
CA PHE A 305 -1.54 24.92 12.49
C PHE A 305 -2.33 26.07 13.14
N ASP A 306 -2.66 25.90 14.42
CA ASP A 306 -3.34 26.92 15.23
C ASP A 306 -2.31 27.64 16.12
N LYS A 307 -2.17 28.97 15.96
CA LYS A 307 -1.22 29.79 16.73
C LYS A 307 -1.41 29.69 18.25
N LYS A 308 -2.60 29.31 18.72
CA LYS A 308 -2.87 29.16 20.17
C LYS A 308 -2.37 27.84 20.73
N ARG A 309 -1.88 26.93 19.87
CA ARG A 309 -1.50 25.57 20.23
C ARG A 309 0.00 25.37 19.99
N LYS A 310 0.56 24.50 20.82
CA LYS A 310 1.93 24.02 20.66
C LYS A 310 1.97 22.91 19.62
N LEU A 311 3.17 22.70 19.09
CA LEU A 311 3.49 21.57 18.24
C LEU A 311 4.36 20.57 19.00
N ILE A 312 4.27 19.31 18.64
CA ILE A 312 5.22 18.27 19.00
C ILE A 312 6.21 18.17 17.85
N ALA A 313 7.49 18.29 18.15
CA ALA A 313 8.57 18.10 17.21
C ALA A 313 9.28 16.76 17.50
N GLU A 314 9.52 15.98 16.46
CA GLU A 314 10.21 14.70 16.53
C GLU A 314 11.23 14.59 15.39
N LYS A 315 12.45 14.18 15.71
CA LYS A 315 13.49 13.92 14.72
C LYS A 315 13.21 12.58 14.03
N GLU A 316 13.22 12.56 12.70
CA GLU A 316 12.99 11.34 11.91
C GLU A 316 14.30 10.64 11.51
N LEU A 317 15.22 11.37 10.86
CA LEU A 317 16.43 10.82 10.21
C LEU A 317 17.61 11.80 10.18
#